data_AF-A0A210PLC0-F1
#
_entry.id   AF-A0A210PLC0-F1
#
_cell.length_a   1.000
_cell.length_b   1.000
_cell.length_c   1.000
_cell.angle_alpha   90.00
_cell.angle_beta   90.00
_cell.angle_gamma   90.00
#
_symmetry.space_group_name_H-M   'P 1'
#
loop_
_entity.id
_entity.type
_entity.pdbx_description
1 polymer ?
#
loop_
_entity_poly.entity_id
_entity_poly.type
_entity_poly.pdbx_seq_one_letter_code
_entity_poly.pdbx_strand_id
1 'polypeptide(L)'
;MKIVQSNQLVKIQPGLTGSVKARKVIITGPRGTLTRSFRHLAVDISMIGKNTIKVEKWYGKHKELAAVRTVCSHIENMMKGVTKGYLYKMRSVYAHFPINVAIMDGGHAVEVRNFLGEKFTRKVNMLPGVTFSTSPSMKDEFFLQGNDIEAVSRSAALVQQSTSVKDKDIRKFLDGIYVSEKTNVFSDTLVSPSFIYRFVPLVKLYCTKPRTSSISLVTPWYSITKLYMGIIHRTWLFRQLKSSADTDKEEMLILKEKRNIRKKCERNTGRT
;
A
#
# COMPACT_ATOMS: atom_id res chain seq x y z
N MET A 1 -2.89 21.24 34.11
CA MET A 1 -1.49 21.04 34.50
C MET A 1 -0.58 21.30 33.31
N LYS A 2 0.58 21.95 33.50
CA LYS A 2 1.61 22.08 32.44
C LYS A 2 2.55 20.89 32.58
N ILE A 3 2.74 20.12 31.51
CA ILE A 3 3.69 19.00 31.50
C ILE A 3 5.06 19.55 31.16
N VAL A 4 6.08 19.18 31.93
CA VAL A 4 7.45 19.71 31.79
C VAL A 4 8.00 19.45 30.40
N GLN A 5 7.92 18.21 29.93
CA GLN A 5 8.37 17.82 28.60
C GLN A 5 7.46 16.74 28.03
N SER A 6 7.08 16.89 26.78
CA SER A 6 6.50 15.82 25.97
C SER A 6 7.27 15.70 24.67
N ASN A 7 7.76 14.50 24.37
CA ASN A 7 8.53 14.22 23.18
C ASN A 7 7.97 13.01 22.44
N GLN A 8 8.14 13.01 21.12
CA GLN A 8 7.87 11.87 20.27
C GLN A 8 8.94 11.75 19.20
N LEU A 9 9.36 10.52 18.93
CA LEU A 9 10.42 10.21 17.98
C LEU A 9 9.80 9.55 16.74
N VAL A 10 10.16 10.05 15.56
CA VAL A 10 9.79 9.48 14.26
C VAL A 10 11.05 8.91 13.63
N LYS A 11 11.03 7.61 13.31
CA LYS A 11 12.15 6.93 12.65
C LYS A 11 12.00 7.05 11.13
N ILE A 12 13.06 7.48 10.47
CA ILE A 12 13.16 7.56 9.01
C ILE A 12 13.46 6.15 8.47
N GLN A 13 12.72 5.72 7.45
CA GLN A 13 12.96 4.45 6.76
C GLN A 13 14.29 4.47 5.98
N PRO A 14 14.96 3.32 5.80
CA PRO A 14 16.20 3.26 5.02
C PRO A 14 15.97 3.72 3.57
N GLY A 15 16.90 4.51 3.03
CA GLY A 15 16.80 5.06 1.67
C GLY A 15 16.04 6.38 1.55
N LEU A 16 15.51 6.91 2.65
CA LEU A 16 14.95 8.26 2.72
C LEU A 16 15.93 9.20 3.41
N THR A 17 15.98 10.46 2.96
CA THR A 17 16.74 11.50 3.64
C THR A 17 15.80 12.59 4.14
N GLY A 18 15.90 12.90 5.42
CA GLY A 18 15.15 13.97 6.08
C GLY A 18 16.08 15.15 6.40
N SER A 19 15.56 16.36 6.26
CA SER A 19 16.22 17.59 6.72
C SER A 19 15.22 18.45 7.49
N VAL A 20 15.66 19.01 8.60
CA VAL A 20 14.84 19.92 9.42
C VAL A 20 15.60 21.22 9.61
N LYS A 21 15.00 22.35 9.20
CA LYS A 21 15.53 23.69 9.43
C LYS A 21 14.40 24.64 9.81
N ALA A 22 14.53 25.32 10.95
CA ALA A 22 13.57 26.34 11.39
C ALA A 22 12.09 25.87 11.34
N ARG A 23 11.81 24.67 11.88
CA ARG A 23 10.48 24.01 11.87
C ARG A 23 9.92 23.74 10.45
N LYS A 24 10.75 23.81 9.42
CA LYS A 24 10.45 23.32 8.07
C LYS A 24 11.07 21.94 7.94
N VAL A 25 10.25 20.96 7.57
CA VAL A 25 10.65 19.57 7.35
C VAL A 25 10.67 19.31 5.85
N ILE A 26 11.77 18.75 5.37
CA ILE A 26 11.96 18.33 3.99
C ILE A 26 12.26 16.84 4.02
N ILE A 27 11.47 16.05 3.29
CA ILE A 27 11.68 14.61 3.14
C ILE A 27 11.87 14.34 1.65
N THR A 28 12.95 13.65 1.34
CA THR A 28 13.30 13.27 -0.02
C THR A 28 13.44 11.76 -0.12
N GLY A 29 13.08 11.22 -1.28
CA GLY A 29 13.12 9.80 -1.56
C GLY A 29 12.75 9.51 -3.00
N PRO A 30 12.40 8.26 -3.34
CA PRO A 30 12.42 7.79 -4.72
C PRO A 30 11.38 8.47 -5.62
N ARG A 31 10.18 8.80 -5.11
CA ARG A 31 9.13 9.45 -5.91
C ARG A 31 9.24 10.97 -5.98
N GLY A 32 10.18 11.57 -5.25
CA GLY A 32 10.39 13.02 -5.24
C GLY A 32 10.64 13.58 -3.84
N THR A 33 10.35 14.87 -3.69
CA THR A 33 10.62 15.63 -2.47
C THR A 33 9.34 16.29 -1.97
N LEU A 34 9.09 16.22 -0.67
CA LEU A 34 7.99 16.91 -0.02
C LEU A 34 8.54 17.88 1.02
N THR A 35 7.96 19.09 1.03
CA THR A 35 8.35 20.13 1.99
C THR A 35 7.12 20.61 2.74
N ARG A 36 7.23 20.70 4.07
CA ARG A 36 6.16 21.22 4.94
C ARG A 36 6.71 22.14 6.01
N SER A 37 5.94 23.18 6.32
CA SER A 37 6.30 24.17 7.35
C SER A 37 5.36 24.09 8.54
N PHE A 38 5.92 23.94 9.74
CA PHE A 38 5.21 23.93 11.01
C PHE A 38 5.46 25.21 11.82
N ARG A 39 5.79 26.33 11.16
CA ARG A 39 6.10 27.61 11.82
C ARG A 39 4.96 28.15 12.69
N HIS A 40 3.72 27.82 12.33
CA HIS A 40 2.52 28.21 13.08
C HIS A 40 2.41 27.50 14.43
N LEU A 41 3.08 26.36 14.62
CA LEU A 41 3.09 25.62 15.87
C LEU A 41 4.32 25.99 16.70
N ALA A 42 4.11 26.24 17.98
CA ALA A 42 5.17 26.48 18.94
C ALA A 42 5.77 25.15 19.44
N VAL A 43 6.34 24.35 18.54
CA VAL A 43 6.90 23.02 18.81
C VAL A 43 8.34 22.97 18.29
N ASP A 44 9.24 22.34 19.04
CA ASP A 44 10.64 22.18 18.64
C ASP A 44 10.80 20.89 17.85
N ILE A 45 11.39 21.01 16.66
CA ILE A 45 11.65 19.88 15.77
C ILE A 45 13.15 19.84 15.52
N SER A 46 13.78 18.75 15.95
CA SER A 46 15.22 18.53 15.85
C SER A 46 15.50 17.14 15.29
N MET A 47 16.58 16.99 14.53
CA MET A 47 17.06 15.67 14.14
C MET A 47 18.01 15.13 15.21
N ILE A 48 17.71 13.95 15.74
CA ILE A 48 18.66 13.18 16.55
C ILE A 48 19.36 12.22 15.60
N GLY A 49 20.60 12.57 15.23
CA GLY A 49 21.36 11.85 14.22
C GLY A 49 20.72 11.92 12.82
N LYS A 50 21.06 10.95 11.96
CA LYS A 50 20.61 10.95 10.55
C LYS A 50 19.23 10.31 10.33
N ASN A 51 18.80 9.45 11.26
CA ASN A 51 17.66 8.55 11.02
C ASN A 51 16.45 8.82 11.91
N THR A 52 16.53 9.75 12.87
CA THR A 52 15.40 10.03 13.77
C THR A 52 15.11 11.51 13.89
N ILE A 53 13.83 11.86 13.72
CA ILE A 53 13.31 13.21 13.95
C ILE A 53 12.62 13.20 15.30
N LYS A 54 13.04 14.10 16.18
CA LYS A 54 12.43 14.34 17.48
C LYS A 54 11.56 15.59 17.38
N VAL A 55 10.32 15.43 17.81
CA VAL A 55 9.37 16.53 17.99
C VAL A 55 9.14 16.66 19.49
N GLU A 56 9.39 17.83 20.05
CA GLU A 56 9.19 18.06 21.48
C GLU A 56 8.51 19.38 21.78
N LYS A 57 7.83 19.39 22.93
CA LYS A 57 7.24 20.59 23.51
C LYS A 57 7.60 20.65 24.99
N TRP A 58 8.18 21.78 25.39
CA TRP A 58 8.42 22.13 26.78
C TRP A 58 7.23 22.89 27.36
N TYR A 59 6.88 22.60 28.60
CA TYR A 59 5.83 23.27 29.37
C TYR A 59 4.47 23.37 28.65
N GLY A 60 4.10 22.31 27.92
CA GLY A 60 2.91 22.29 27.09
C GLY A 60 1.61 22.22 27.89
N LYS A 61 0.60 22.99 27.44
CA LYS A 61 -0.80 22.79 27.85
C LYS A 61 -1.42 21.65 27.03
N HIS A 62 -2.53 21.07 27.50
CA HIS A 62 -3.21 19.93 26.84
C HIS A 62 -3.37 20.06 25.31
N LYS A 63 -3.80 21.24 24.82
CA LYS A 63 -3.95 21.50 23.36
C LYS A 63 -2.62 21.49 22.60
N GLU A 64 -1.55 21.99 23.21
CA GLU A 64 -0.22 22.05 22.60
C GLU A 64 0.46 20.68 22.58
N LEU A 65 0.23 19.86 23.61
CA LEU A 65 0.73 18.49 23.68
C LEU A 65 0.13 17.63 22.57
N ALA A 66 -1.16 17.82 22.25
CA ALA A 66 -1.80 17.14 21.12
C ALA A 66 -1.13 17.49 19.78
N ALA A 67 -0.61 18.72 19.62
CA ALA A 67 0.05 19.15 18.40
C ALA A 67 1.33 18.34 18.11
N VAL A 68 2.07 17.90 19.13
CA VAL A 68 3.28 17.06 18.96
C VAL A 68 2.95 15.81 18.15
N ARG A 69 1.87 15.10 18.53
CA ARG A 69 1.43 13.88 17.84
C ARG A 69 0.99 14.16 16.40
N THR A 70 0.29 15.28 16.16
CA THR A 70 -0.14 15.65 14.81
C THR A 70 1.05 15.89 13.87
N VAL A 71 2.08 16.60 14.34
CA VAL A 71 3.30 16.85 13.55
C VAL A 71 3.99 15.53 13.21
N CYS A 72 4.11 14.62 14.17
CA CYS A 72 4.67 13.29 13.91
C CYS A 72 3.88 12.54 12.82
N SER A 73 2.56 12.56 12.86
CA SER A 73 1.71 11.93 11.84
C SER A 73 1.86 12.58 10.45
N HIS A 74 1.98 13.91 10.37
CA HIS A 74 2.25 14.58 9.08
C HIS A 74 3.60 14.15 8.50
N ILE A 75 4.64 14.04 9.34
CA ILE A 75 5.97 13.58 8.91
C ILE A 75 5.91 12.13 8.43
N GLU A 76 5.24 11.23 9.15
CA GLU A 76 5.05 9.84 8.73
C GLU A 76 4.29 9.72 7.41
N ASN A 77 3.27 10.56 7.19
CA ASN A 77 2.52 10.61 5.95
C ASN A 77 3.40 11.10 4.78
N MET A 78 4.24 12.11 5.01
CA MET A 78 5.23 12.53 4.01
C MET A 78 6.18 11.39 3.63
N MET A 79 6.67 10.61 4.60
CA MET A 79 7.53 9.46 4.32
C MET A 79 6.81 8.38 3.49
N LYS A 80 5.56 8.06 3.83
CA LYS A 80 4.72 7.11 3.08
C LYS A 80 4.41 7.62 1.66
N GLY A 81 4.16 8.91 1.51
CA GLY A 81 3.88 9.55 0.23
C GLY A 81 5.06 9.50 -0.74
N VAL A 82 6.27 9.76 -0.25
CA VAL A 82 7.49 9.75 -1.07
C VAL A 82 7.96 8.33 -1.42
N THR A 83 7.60 7.33 -0.62
CA THR A 83 7.92 5.91 -0.89
C THR A 83 6.87 5.25 -1.76
N LYS A 84 5.61 5.22 -1.30
CA LYS A 84 4.53 4.44 -1.91
C LYS A 84 3.57 5.30 -2.72
N GLY A 85 3.43 6.57 -2.38
CA GLY A 85 2.40 7.47 -2.91
C GLY A 85 0.98 7.05 -2.54
N TYR A 86 0.04 7.98 -2.71
CA TYR A 86 -1.35 7.80 -2.36
C TYR A 86 -2.22 7.64 -3.60
N LEU A 87 -3.19 6.73 -3.53
CA LEU A 87 -4.16 6.46 -4.57
C LEU A 87 -5.56 6.44 -3.96
N TYR A 88 -6.39 7.40 -4.35
CA TYR A 88 -7.79 7.45 -3.95
C TYR A 88 -8.62 6.95 -5.12
N LYS A 89 -9.48 5.98 -4.86
CA LYS A 89 -10.47 5.52 -5.82
C LYS A 89 -11.76 6.28 -5.57
N MET A 90 -12.34 6.81 -6.64
CA MET A 90 -13.63 7.47 -6.61
C MET A 90 -14.59 6.75 -7.54
N ARG A 91 -15.87 6.73 -7.21
CA ARG A 91 -16.92 6.13 -8.04
C ARG A 91 -18.07 7.10 -8.20
N SER A 92 -18.55 7.25 -9.43
CA SER A 92 -19.79 7.97 -9.71
C SER A 92 -21.00 7.06 -9.48
N VAL A 93 -21.97 7.57 -8.75
CA VAL A 93 -23.27 6.95 -8.49
C VAL A 93 -24.34 7.80 -9.13
N TYR A 94 -25.27 7.17 -9.83
CA TYR A 94 -26.41 7.82 -10.45
C TYR A 94 -27.60 6.87 -10.51
N ALA A 95 -28.82 7.39 -10.37
CA ALA A 95 -30.05 6.62 -10.55
C ALA A 95 -30.58 6.68 -11.99
N HIS A 96 -30.77 7.89 -12.52
CA HIS A 96 -31.40 8.10 -13.82
C HIS A 96 -30.53 8.87 -14.81
N PHE A 97 -29.90 9.97 -14.37
CA PHE A 97 -29.06 10.80 -15.24
C PHE A 97 -27.62 10.29 -15.21
N PRO A 98 -27.08 9.76 -16.33
CA PRO A 98 -25.70 9.30 -16.35
C PRO A 98 -24.74 10.49 -16.23
N ILE A 99 -23.79 10.39 -15.31
CA ILE A 99 -22.80 11.44 -15.03
C ILE A 99 -21.59 11.22 -15.95
N ASN A 100 -21.27 12.21 -16.77
CA ASN A 100 -20.11 12.16 -17.65
C ASN A 100 -18.96 12.96 -17.03
N VAL A 101 -17.84 12.30 -16.76
CA VAL A 101 -16.63 12.92 -16.21
C VAL A 101 -15.58 13.00 -17.31
N ALA A 102 -15.26 14.21 -17.74
CA ALA A 102 -14.23 14.49 -18.73
C ALA A 102 -12.95 14.97 -18.04
N ILE A 103 -11.81 14.39 -18.43
CA ILE A 103 -10.50 14.77 -17.93
C ILE A 103 -9.93 15.81 -18.89
N MET A 104 -9.61 16.99 -18.36
CA MET A 104 -8.98 18.08 -19.09
C MET A 104 -7.53 18.26 -18.65
N ASP A 105 -6.77 19.00 -19.47
CA ASP A 105 -5.41 19.45 -19.15
C ASP A 105 -4.49 18.28 -18.73
N GLY A 106 -4.65 17.12 -19.39
CA GLY A 106 -3.85 15.92 -19.14
C GLY A 106 -4.01 15.31 -17.74
N GLY A 107 -5.08 15.62 -17.00
CA GLY A 107 -5.33 15.10 -15.65
C GLY A 107 -5.32 16.15 -14.54
N HIS A 108 -5.16 17.44 -14.87
CA HIS A 108 -5.10 18.54 -13.90
C HIS A 108 -6.43 19.27 -13.70
N ALA A 109 -7.41 19.08 -14.58
CA ALA A 109 -8.76 19.59 -14.40
C ALA A 109 -9.79 18.51 -14.74
N VAL A 110 -10.92 18.53 -14.03
CA VAL A 110 -12.01 17.58 -14.21
C VAL A 110 -13.29 18.35 -14.47
N GLU A 111 -13.99 17.99 -15.54
CA GLU A 111 -15.30 18.51 -15.88
C GLU A 111 -16.36 17.44 -15.64
N VAL A 112 -17.34 17.75 -14.80
CA VAL A 112 -18.51 16.90 -14.56
C VAL A 112 -19.70 17.48 -15.33
N ARG A 113 -20.27 16.66 -16.21
CA ARG A 113 -21.41 17.00 -17.08
C ARG A 113 -22.63 16.16 -16.71
N ASN A 114 -23.82 16.72 -16.98
CA ASN A 114 -25.10 16.05 -16.83
C ASN A 114 -25.42 15.59 -15.39
N PHE A 115 -24.88 16.28 -14.38
CA PHE A 115 -25.22 16.01 -12.98
C PHE A 115 -26.67 16.42 -12.72
N LEU A 116 -27.54 15.49 -12.30
CA LEU A 116 -28.99 15.71 -12.11
C LEU A 116 -29.73 16.33 -13.33
N GLY A 117 -29.17 16.21 -14.54
CA GLY A 117 -29.72 16.85 -15.74
C GLY A 117 -29.41 18.34 -15.86
N GLU A 118 -28.45 18.86 -15.10
CA GLU A 118 -27.97 20.24 -15.24
C GLU A 118 -27.32 20.45 -16.61
N LYS A 119 -27.67 21.55 -17.29
CA LYS A 119 -26.98 22.02 -18.50
C LYS A 119 -25.59 22.59 -18.21
N PHE A 120 -25.37 23.04 -16.97
CA PHE A 120 -24.10 23.61 -16.54
C PHE A 120 -23.04 22.52 -16.33
N THR A 121 -21.84 22.75 -16.84
CA THR A 121 -20.69 21.86 -16.63
C THR A 121 -19.89 22.33 -15.43
N ARG A 122 -19.70 21.46 -14.44
CA ARG A 122 -18.96 21.77 -13.22
C ARG A 122 -17.48 21.47 -13.44
N LYS A 123 -16.62 22.49 -13.38
CA LYS A 123 -15.17 22.33 -13.51
C LYS A 123 -14.50 22.37 -12.15
N VAL A 124 -13.63 21.39 -11.88
CA VAL A 124 -12.81 21.30 -10.67
C VAL A 124 -11.34 21.22 -11.07
N ASN A 125 -10.55 22.17 -10.58
CA ASN A 125 -9.11 22.18 -10.79
C ASN A 125 -8.43 21.34 -9.70
N MET A 126 -7.51 20.46 -10.10
CA MET A 126 -6.72 19.65 -9.18
C MET A 126 -5.59 20.47 -8.55
N LEU A 127 -5.19 20.07 -7.35
CA LEU A 127 -4.02 20.66 -6.69
C LEU A 127 -2.71 20.20 -7.35
N PRO A 128 -1.62 20.98 -7.21
CA PRO A 128 -0.35 20.64 -7.85
C PRO A 128 0.19 19.29 -7.37
N GLY A 129 0.73 18.52 -8.31
CA GLY A 129 1.30 17.18 -8.03
C GLY A 129 0.27 16.07 -7.87
N VAL A 130 -1.00 16.35 -8.20
CA VAL A 130 -2.09 15.36 -8.25
C VAL A 130 -2.50 15.13 -9.70
N THR A 131 -2.67 13.87 -10.07
CA THR A 131 -3.13 13.44 -11.39
C THR A 131 -4.44 12.67 -11.27
N PHE A 132 -5.43 13.07 -12.06
CA PHE A 132 -6.71 12.38 -12.19
C PHE A 132 -6.72 11.50 -13.44
N SER A 133 -7.06 10.23 -13.28
CA SER A 133 -7.09 9.24 -14.37
C SER A 133 -8.32 8.33 -14.25
N THR A 134 -8.88 7.90 -15.38
CA THR A 134 -9.96 6.89 -15.40
C THR A 134 -9.40 5.50 -15.21
N SER A 135 -10.11 4.64 -14.47
CA SER A 135 -9.71 3.24 -14.33
C SER A 135 -9.96 2.46 -15.63
N PRO A 136 -9.01 1.64 -16.11
CA PRO A 136 -9.23 0.81 -17.30
C PRO A 136 -10.10 -0.42 -16.99
N SER A 137 -10.12 -0.88 -15.73
CA SER A 137 -10.74 -2.14 -15.34
C SER A 137 -12.23 -2.02 -15.04
N MET A 138 -12.67 -0.87 -14.52
CA MET A 138 -14.05 -0.66 -14.12
C MET A 138 -14.59 0.65 -14.68
N LYS A 139 -15.77 0.58 -15.27
CA LYS A 139 -16.50 1.77 -15.71
C LYS A 139 -16.85 2.62 -14.49
N ASP A 140 -16.89 3.94 -14.67
CA ASP A 140 -17.37 4.90 -13.66
C ASP A 140 -16.53 4.95 -12.38
N GLU A 141 -15.28 4.45 -12.47
CA GLU A 141 -14.27 4.49 -11.43
C GLU A 141 -13.07 5.35 -11.86
N PHE A 142 -12.65 6.23 -10.95
CA PHE A 142 -11.58 7.19 -11.17
C PHE A 142 -10.48 7.02 -10.13
N PHE A 143 -9.24 7.20 -10.56
CA PHE A 143 -8.06 7.19 -9.71
C PHE A 143 -7.49 8.59 -9.57
N LEU A 144 -7.28 8.98 -8.32
CA LEU A 144 -6.68 10.24 -7.93
C LEU A 144 -5.33 9.91 -7.27
N GLN A 145 -4.25 10.18 -7.98
CA GLN A 145 -2.90 9.79 -7.57
C GLN A 145 -2.06 11.01 -7.21
N GLY A 146 -1.22 10.88 -6.20
CA GLY A 146 -0.27 11.94 -5.83
C GLY A 146 0.66 11.54 -4.69
N ASN A 147 1.68 12.35 -4.47
CA ASN A 147 2.67 12.11 -3.41
C ASN A 147 2.22 12.70 -2.06
N ASP A 148 1.53 13.86 -2.05
CA ASP A 148 1.01 14.49 -0.82
C ASP A 148 -0.44 14.05 -0.54
N ILE A 149 -0.67 13.45 0.62
CA ILE A 149 -2.01 13.01 1.07
C ILE A 149 -2.99 14.17 1.18
N GLU A 150 -2.53 15.36 1.60
CA GLU A 150 -3.41 16.50 1.80
C GLU A 150 -3.89 17.07 0.46
N ALA A 151 -3.00 17.11 -0.54
CA ALA A 151 -3.34 17.54 -1.88
C ALA A 151 -4.30 16.55 -2.57
N VAL A 152 -4.03 15.25 -2.46
CA VAL A 152 -4.90 14.19 -3.00
C VAL A 152 -6.27 14.22 -2.33
N SER A 153 -6.32 14.22 -1.00
CA SER A 153 -7.58 14.21 -0.25
C SER A 153 -8.41 15.46 -0.48
N ARG A 154 -7.78 16.65 -0.52
CA ARG A 154 -8.49 17.90 -0.78
C ARG A 154 -9.03 17.96 -2.20
N SER A 155 -8.27 17.50 -3.19
CA SER A 155 -8.73 17.43 -4.58
C SER A 155 -9.93 16.49 -4.73
N ALA A 156 -9.87 15.31 -4.11
CA ALA A 156 -11.01 14.38 -4.07
C ALA A 156 -12.25 14.98 -3.38
N ALA A 157 -12.04 15.71 -2.27
CA ALA A 157 -13.12 16.37 -1.55
C ALA A 157 -13.78 17.48 -2.39
N LEU A 158 -13.00 18.26 -3.16
CA LEU A 158 -13.54 19.28 -4.06
C LEU A 158 -14.42 18.68 -5.16
N VAL A 159 -14.01 17.55 -5.74
CA VAL A 159 -14.83 16.81 -6.71
C VAL A 159 -16.13 16.35 -6.06
N GLN A 160 -16.07 15.69 -4.91
CA GLN A 160 -17.25 15.21 -4.20
C GLN A 160 -18.20 16.35 -3.80
N GLN A 161 -17.67 17.46 -3.27
CA GLN A 161 -18.46 18.62 -2.89
C GLN A 161 -19.10 19.31 -4.09
N SER A 162 -18.42 19.32 -5.25
CA SER A 162 -18.98 19.88 -6.48
C SER A 162 -20.22 19.11 -6.96
N THR A 163 -20.29 17.81 -6.67
CA THR A 163 -21.41 16.92 -7.02
C THR A 163 -22.33 16.65 -5.83
N SER A 164 -22.39 17.55 -4.85
CA SER A 164 -23.35 17.42 -3.74
C SER A 164 -24.72 17.96 -4.15
N VAL A 165 -25.76 17.16 -3.93
CA VAL A 165 -27.14 17.54 -4.19
C VAL A 165 -27.58 18.59 -3.18
N LYS A 166 -28.16 19.70 -3.67
CA LYS A 166 -28.78 20.76 -2.85
C LYS A 166 -30.28 20.80 -3.12
N ASP A 167 -31.03 21.32 -2.15
CA ASP A 167 -32.47 21.58 -2.25
C ASP A 167 -33.35 20.35 -2.57
N LYS A 168 -32.84 19.14 -2.27
CA LYS A 168 -33.56 17.87 -2.39
C LYS A 168 -33.25 16.97 -1.20
N ASP A 169 -34.06 15.92 -1.01
CA ASP A 169 -33.81 14.92 0.03
C ASP A 169 -32.58 14.05 -0.31
N ILE A 170 -31.51 14.25 0.45
CA ILE A 170 -30.22 13.54 0.33
C ILE A 170 -30.32 12.04 0.56
N ARG A 171 -31.40 11.53 1.16
CA ARG A 171 -31.58 10.10 1.42
C ARG A 171 -32.10 9.36 0.20
N LYS A 172 -32.83 10.08 -0.67
CA LYS A 172 -33.39 9.55 -1.91
C LYS A 172 -32.50 9.83 -3.12
N PHE A 173 -31.92 11.03 -3.17
CA PHE A 173 -31.03 11.44 -4.24
C PHE A 173 -29.57 11.21 -3.83
N LEU A 174 -29.08 10.01 -4.13
CA LEU A 174 -27.71 9.59 -3.83
C LEU A 174 -26.73 9.89 -4.98
N ASP A 175 -27.17 10.58 -6.03
CA ASP A 175 -26.36 10.92 -7.19
C ASP A 175 -25.14 11.76 -6.78
N GLY A 176 -23.96 11.39 -7.25
CA GLY A 176 -22.72 12.08 -6.91
C GLY A 176 -21.46 11.24 -7.15
N ILE A 177 -20.30 11.86 -6.96
CA ILE A 177 -19.01 11.17 -7.04
C ILE A 177 -18.44 11.03 -5.63
N TYR A 178 -18.21 9.80 -5.19
CA TYR A 178 -17.77 9.50 -3.83
C TYR A 178 -16.43 8.79 -3.82
N VAL A 179 -15.67 8.94 -2.73
CA VAL A 179 -14.45 8.17 -2.49
C VAL A 179 -14.84 6.76 -2.04
N SER A 180 -14.47 5.74 -2.81
CA SER A 180 -14.73 4.34 -2.51
C SER A 180 -13.63 3.74 -1.62
N GLU A 181 -12.38 3.89 -2.04
CA GLU A 181 -11.22 3.30 -1.35
C GLU A 181 -10.07 4.29 -1.25
N LYS A 182 -9.32 4.19 -0.15
CA LYS A 182 -8.07 4.92 0.07
C LYS A 182 -6.94 3.91 0.17
N THR A 183 -6.06 3.92 -0.82
CA THR A 183 -4.98 2.96 -0.97
C THR A 183 -3.68 3.67 -1.31
N ASN A 184 -2.60 2.89 -1.48
CA ASN A 184 -1.32 3.40 -1.96
C ASN A 184 -1.12 2.97 -3.41
N VAL A 185 -0.32 3.73 -4.17
CA VAL A 185 -0.02 3.39 -5.57
C VAL A 185 0.82 2.10 -5.62
N PHE A 186 1.86 2.04 -4.78
CA PHE A 186 2.61 0.80 -4.57
C PHE A 186 2.00 0.04 -3.39
N SER A 187 1.43 -1.12 -3.66
CA SER A 187 1.07 -2.09 -2.63
C SER A 187 2.34 -2.77 -2.12
N ASP A 188 2.48 -2.88 -0.80
CA ASP A 188 3.51 -3.76 -0.24
C ASP A 188 3.04 -5.20 -0.50
N THR A 189 3.40 -5.77 -1.64
CA THR A 189 3.33 -7.21 -1.83
C THR A 189 4.42 -7.84 -0.96
N LEU A 190 4.16 -7.95 0.34
CA LEU A 190 4.97 -8.76 1.24
C LEU A 190 4.64 -10.23 0.99
N VAL A 191 5.31 -10.82 0.02
CA VAL A 191 5.90 -12.14 0.23
C VAL A 191 7.41 -11.98 0.13
N SER A 192 8.02 -11.45 1.19
CA SER A 192 9.44 -11.68 1.44
C SER A 192 9.62 -13.19 1.73
N PRO A 193 10.40 -13.94 0.93
CA PRO A 193 10.59 -15.39 1.10
C PRO A 193 11.19 -15.80 2.46
N SER A 194 11.69 -14.85 3.24
CA SER A 194 12.35 -15.06 4.53
C SER A 194 11.38 -15.36 5.69
N PHE A 195 10.06 -15.15 5.54
CA PHE A 195 9.10 -15.43 6.62
C PHE A 195 8.62 -16.89 6.66
N ILE A 196 8.80 -17.64 5.57
CA ILE A 196 8.48 -19.08 5.51
C ILE A 196 9.53 -19.91 6.29
N TYR A 197 10.74 -19.39 6.49
CA TYR A 197 11.81 -20.10 7.20
C TYR A 197 11.80 -19.97 8.73
N ARG A 198 10.79 -19.34 9.34
CA ARG A 198 10.69 -19.20 10.80
C ARG A 198 9.60 -20.04 11.47
N PHE A 199 8.90 -20.87 10.69
CA PHE A 199 7.84 -21.77 11.17
C PHE A 199 8.16 -23.27 11.01
N VAL A 200 9.44 -23.64 11.12
CA VAL A 200 9.86 -25.02 11.39
C VAL A 200 10.96 -24.96 12.44
N PRO A 201 10.58 -24.90 13.73
CA PRO A 201 10.75 -26.08 14.56
C PRO A 201 9.68 -26.16 15.66
N LEU A 202 8.58 -26.85 15.39
CA LEU A 202 7.62 -27.28 16.41
C LEU A 202 6.93 -28.58 16.01
N VAL A 203 7.74 -29.55 15.54
CA VAL A 203 7.36 -30.97 15.47
C VAL A 203 8.47 -31.79 16.14
N LYS A 204 8.87 -31.34 17.34
CA LYS A 204 9.81 -32.07 18.20
C LYS A 204 9.28 -32.11 19.63
N LEU A 205 8.02 -32.47 19.78
CA LEU A 205 7.44 -32.96 21.03
C LEU A 205 6.22 -33.80 20.62
N TYR A 206 5.93 -34.86 21.37
CA TYR A 206 4.99 -35.96 21.06
C TYR A 206 5.54 -37.08 20.18
N CYS A 207 6.37 -37.93 20.79
CA CYS A 207 6.02 -39.34 20.89
C CYS A 207 6.80 -39.99 22.04
N THR A 208 6.16 -40.10 23.20
CA THR A 208 6.60 -40.93 24.32
C THR A 208 6.51 -42.40 23.93
N LYS A 209 7.57 -43.16 24.27
CA LYS A 209 7.74 -44.62 24.08
C LYS A 209 6.50 -45.45 24.46
N PRO A 210 6.33 -46.62 23.79
CA PRO A 210 5.96 -47.85 24.48
C PRO A 210 7.06 -48.92 24.44
N ARG A 211 6.84 -49.93 25.26
CA ARG A 211 7.72 -50.99 25.77
C ARG A 211 8.18 -52.04 24.75
N THR A 212 9.40 -52.51 25.01
CA THR A 212 9.97 -53.87 24.85
C THR A 212 10.13 -54.53 23.48
N SER A 213 11.33 -55.12 23.36
CA SER A 213 11.79 -56.28 22.58
C SER A 213 11.86 -56.19 21.04
N SER A 214 13.11 -56.14 20.57
CA SER A 214 13.68 -56.79 19.38
C SER A 214 12.91 -56.68 18.05
N ILE A 215 13.53 -56.03 17.06
CA ILE A 215 13.92 -56.62 15.76
C ILE A 215 14.57 -55.54 14.90
N SER A 216 15.60 -55.98 14.20
CA SER A 216 16.58 -55.24 13.41
C SER A 216 16.13 -54.93 11.97
N LEU A 217 16.82 -53.93 11.37
CA LEU A 217 17.15 -53.75 9.95
C LEU A 217 16.29 -52.80 9.05
N VAL A 218 16.98 -51.70 8.68
CA VAL A 218 17.16 -51.12 7.32
C VAL A 218 16.19 -50.03 6.81
N THR A 219 16.70 -48.79 6.89
CA THR A 219 16.63 -47.59 6.01
C THR A 219 15.75 -47.61 4.73
N PRO A 220 15.12 -46.49 4.28
CA PRO A 220 15.88 -45.29 3.83
C PRO A 220 15.19 -43.92 4.03
N TRP A 221 15.72 -43.12 4.97
CA TRP A 221 15.35 -41.70 5.15
C TRP A 221 16.24 -40.72 4.35
N TYR A 222 17.25 -41.22 3.64
CA TYR A 222 18.28 -40.39 2.97
C TYR A 222 17.95 -39.99 1.53
N SER A 223 16.90 -40.56 0.91
CA SER A 223 16.58 -40.31 -0.51
C SER A 223 15.64 -39.12 -0.73
N ILE A 224 14.82 -38.77 0.25
CA ILE A 224 13.80 -37.70 0.14
C ILE A 224 14.42 -36.31 0.35
N THR A 225 15.47 -36.20 1.16
CA THR A 225 16.15 -34.93 1.47
C THR A 225 17.02 -34.41 0.32
N LYS A 226 17.63 -35.30 -0.47
CA LYS A 226 18.37 -34.91 -1.70
C LYS A 226 17.46 -34.41 -2.81
N LEU A 227 16.24 -34.95 -2.92
CA LEU A 227 15.28 -34.50 -3.93
C LEU A 227 14.75 -33.09 -3.64
N TYR A 228 14.52 -32.77 -2.37
CA TYR A 228 14.02 -31.46 -1.94
C TYR A 228 15.08 -30.34 -2.08
N MET A 229 16.34 -30.62 -1.76
CA MET A 229 17.43 -29.64 -1.91
C MET A 229 17.76 -29.34 -3.37
N GLY A 230 17.60 -30.31 -4.28
CA GLY A 230 17.82 -30.10 -5.73
C GLY A 230 16.77 -29.18 -6.39
N ILE A 231 15.52 -29.23 -5.92
CA ILE A 231 14.41 -28.42 -6.45
C ILE A 231 14.56 -26.95 -6.05
N ILE A 232 15.05 -26.68 -4.84
CA ILE A 232 15.25 -25.32 -4.32
C ILE A 232 16.43 -24.62 -5.01
N HIS A 233 17.49 -25.36 -5.34
CA HIS A 233 18.67 -24.78 -5.99
C HIS A 233 18.45 -24.45 -7.48
N ARG A 234 17.66 -25.27 -8.19
CA ARG A 234 17.35 -25.03 -9.62
C ARG A 234 16.33 -23.91 -9.82
N THR A 235 15.39 -23.72 -8.89
CA THR A 235 14.44 -22.60 -8.93
C THR A 235 15.09 -21.26 -8.60
N TRP A 236 16.19 -21.27 -7.84
CA TRP A 236 16.97 -20.06 -7.54
C TRP A 236 17.80 -19.58 -8.75
N LEU A 237 18.49 -20.50 -9.44
CA LEU A 237 19.26 -20.19 -10.66
C LEU A 237 18.36 -19.72 -11.82
N PHE A 238 17.13 -20.21 -11.93
CA PHE A 238 16.16 -19.75 -12.93
C PHE A 238 15.65 -18.32 -12.69
N ARG A 239 15.79 -17.79 -11.47
CA ARG A 239 15.30 -16.45 -11.12
C ARG A 239 16.27 -15.33 -11.49
N GLN A 240 17.51 -15.65 -11.85
CA GLN A 240 18.52 -14.68 -12.27
C GLN A 240 18.49 -14.36 -13.77
N LEU A 241 17.68 -15.08 -14.57
CA LEU A 241 17.58 -14.93 -16.03
C LEU A 241 16.21 -14.41 -16.50
N LYS A 242 15.56 -13.50 -15.76
CA LYS A 242 14.32 -12.85 -16.21
C LYS A 242 14.58 -11.48 -16.83
N SER A 243 15.01 -11.50 -18.09
CA SER A 243 14.71 -10.48 -19.09
C SER A 243 13.97 -11.17 -20.24
N SER A 244 12.81 -10.64 -20.58
CA SER A 244 12.00 -10.88 -21.80
C SER A 244 11.34 -12.25 -22.06
N ALA A 245 10.01 -12.17 -22.23
CA ALA A 245 9.13 -12.90 -23.15
C ALA A 245 8.56 -14.31 -22.79
N ASP A 246 7.28 -14.47 -23.16
CA ASP A 246 6.44 -15.67 -23.37
C ASP A 246 5.82 -16.39 -22.15
N THR A 247 4.73 -15.81 -21.62
CA THR A 247 3.85 -16.41 -20.59
C THR A 247 3.15 -17.71 -21.04
N ASP A 248 2.94 -17.91 -22.34
CA ASP A 248 2.07 -18.99 -22.83
C ASP A 248 2.81 -20.35 -22.93
N LYS A 249 4.14 -20.31 -23.11
CA LYS A 249 5.00 -21.51 -23.05
C LYS A 249 5.22 -21.97 -21.61
N GLU A 250 5.18 -21.04 -20.64
CA GLU A 250 5.33 -21.32 -19.21
C GLU A 250 4.12 -22.13 -18.68
N GLU A 251 2.89 -21.79 -19.07
CA GLU A 251 1.69 -22.54 -18.62
C GLU A 251 1.67 -24.00 -19.14
N MET A 252 2.11 -24.22 -20.39
CA MET A 252 2.21 -25.54 -20.98
C MET A 252 3.24 -26.44 -20.28
N LEU A 253 4.39 -25.88 -19.87
CA LEU A 253 5.42 -26.59 -19.11
C LEU A 253 4.92 -26.97 -17.72
N ILE A 254 4.22 -26.07 -17.03
CA ILE A 254 3.61 -26.33 -15.72
C ILE A 254 2.54 -27.43 -15.81
N LEU A 255 1.72 -27.43 -16.86
CA LEU A 255 0.72 -28.47 -17.11
C LEU A 255 1.34 -29.84 -17.44
N LYS A 256 2.47 -29.86 -18.15
CA LYS A 256 3.22 -31.09 -18.48
C LYS A 256 3.90 -31.68 -17.24
N GLU A 257 4.41 -30.83 -16.36
CA GLU A 257 5.07 -31.22 -15.13
C GLU A 257 4.07 -31.69 -14.06
N LYS A 258 2.91 -31.04 -13.94
CA LYS A 258 1.77 -31.53 -13.14
C LYS A 258 1.29 -32.91 -13.61
N ARG A 259 1.25 -33.16 -14.93
CA ARG A 259 0.90 -34.48 -15.49
C ARG A 259 1.94 -35.55 -15.15
N ASN A 260 3.23 -35.21 -15.18
CA ASN A 260 4.31 -36.14 -14.84
C ASN A 260 4.36 -36.47 -13.35
N ILE A 261 4.06 -35.51 -12.47
CA ILE A 261 3.96 -35.73 -11.03
C ILE A 261 2.75 -36.64 -10.73
N ARG A 262 1.61 -36.42 -11.37
CA ARG A 262 0.41 -37.27 -11.22
C ARG A 262 0.68 -38.72 -11.63
N LYS A 263 1.33 -38.94 -12.79
CA LYS A 263 1.76 -40.27 -13.27
C LYS A 263 2.82 -40.94 -12.40
N LYS A 264 3.55 -40.18 -11.58
CA LYS A 264 4.59 -40.70 -10.67
C LYS A 264 4.02 -41.04 -9.30
N CYS A 265 2.99 -40.31 -8.86
CA CYS A 265 2.17 -40.68 -7.71
C CYS A 265 1.35 -41.94 -7.98
N GLU A 266 0.68 -42.06 -9.14
CA GLU A 266 -0.12 -43.24 -9.51
C GLU A 266 0.69 -44.54 -9.56
N ARG A 267 1.95 -44.46 -10.00
CA ARG A 267 2.88 -45.61 -10.00
C ARG A 267 3.38 -46.03 -8.62
N ASN A 268 3.40 -45.12 -7.65
CA ASN A 268 3.87 -45.39 -6.29
C ASN A 268 2.75 -45.83 -5.33
N THR A 269 1.48 -45.68 -5.71
CA THR A 269 0.32 -46.06 -4.87
C THR A 269 -0.26 -47.44 -5.13
N GLY A 270 0.30 -48.23 -6.08
CA GLY A 270 -0.05 -49.65 -6.22
C GLY A 270 -1.54 -49.97 -6.24
N ARG A 271 -2.36 -49.15 -6.93
CA ARG A 271 -3.74 -49.51 -7.29
C ARG A 271 -3.80 -49.76 -8.79
N THR A 272 -3.81 -51.04 -9.16
CA THR A 272 -4.65 -51.52 -10.27
C THR A 272 -6.10 -51.21 -9.97
#